data_AF-A0A382RRD7-F1
#
_entry.id   AF-A0A382RRD7-F1
#
_cell.length_a   1.000
_cell.length_b   1.000
_cell.length_c   1.000
_cell.angle_alpha   90.00
_cell.angle_beta   90.00
_cell.angle_gamma   90.00
#
_symmetry.space_group_name_H-M   'P 1'
#
loop_
_entity.id
_entity.type
_entity.pdbx_description
1 polymer ?
#
loop_
_entity_poly.entity_id
_entity_poly.type
_entity_poly.pdbx_seq_one_letter_code
_entity_poly.pdbx_strand_id
1 'polypeptide(L)'
;MNNEETGSSSEQAVGTFSDLPLSPEIREAIEAIGYETPSPIQAEAIPYLAEGRDLLGVAQTGTGKTAAFALPLLSDLDTRAGGPQ
;
A
#
# COMPACT_ATOMS: atom_id res chain seq x y z
N MET A 1 -27.42 1.37 28.56
CA MET A 1 -26.96 0.49 27.47
C MET A 1 -25.65 1.08 26.96
N ASN A 2 -24.53 0.53 27.41
CA ASN A 2 -23.19 1.00 27.02
C ASN A 2 -22.88 0.38 25.66
N ASN A 3 -22.77 1.21 24.62
CA ASN A 3 -22.30 0.77 23.32
C ASN A 3 -20.78 0.91 23.29
N GLU A 4 -20.10 -0.09 23.84
CA GLU A 4 -18.67 -0.32 23.57
C GLU A 4 -18.57 -1.11 22.27
N GLU A 5 -18.65 -0.43 21.12
CA GLU A 5 -18.09 -0.97 19.89
C GLU A 5 -16.62 -0.59 19.86
N THR A 6 -15.81 -1.48 20.42
CA THR A 6 -14.37 -1.49 20.27
C THR A 6 -14.04 -1.63 18.78
N GLY A 7 -13.84 -0.50 18.10
CA GLY A 7 -13.13 -0.48 16.82
C GLY A 7 -11.76 -1.08 17.05
N SER A 8 -11.53 -2.28 16.54
CA SER A 8 -10.24 -2.96 16.58
C SER A 8 -9.27 -2.20 15.67
N SER A 9 -8.63 -1.17 16.21
CA SER A 9 -7.41 -0.59 15.65
C SER A 9 -6.30 -1.63 15.82
N SER A 10 -6.19 -2.56 14.88
CA SER A 10 -4.97 -3.34 14.74
C SER A 10 -3.92 -2.43 14.12
N GLU A 11 -3.21 -1.68 14.96
CA GLU A 11 -1.97 -0.99 14.64
C GLU A 11 -0.89 -2.06 14.34
N GLN A 12 -1.03 -2.76 13.21
CA GLN A 12 0.03 -3.63 12.73
C GLN A 12 1.11 -2.70 12.20
N ALA A 13 2.16 -2.53 13.00
CA ALA A 13 3.39 -1.87 12.57
C ALA A 13 3.99 -2.71 11.42
N VAL A 14 3.58 -2.41 10.19
CA VAL A 14 4.19 -2.98 9.00
C VAL A 14 5.63 -2.48 8.96
N GLY A 15 6.58 -3.42 9.08
CA GLY A 15 8.01 -3.15 9.06
C GLY A 15 8.48 -2.93 7.64
N THR A 16 8.93 -1.72 7.31
CA THR A 16 9.56 -1.43 6.01
C THR A 16 8.69 -1.75 4.77
N PHE A 17 9.16 -1.39 3.57
CA PHE A 17 8.48 -1.78 2.33
C PHE A 17 8.70 -3.26 1.96
N SER A 18 9.68 -3.93 2.57
CA SER A 18 10.00 -5.33 2.31
C SER A 18 8.95 -6.30 2.82
N ASP A 19 8.19 -5.90 3.85
CA ASP A 19 7.10 -6.71 4.41
C ASP A 19 5.79 -6.57 3.60
N LEU A 20 5.74 -5.66 2.62
CA LEU A 20 4.56 -5.42 1.80
C LEU A 20 4.54 -6.30 0.54
N PRO A 21 3.35 -6.71 0.05
CA PRO A 21 3.20 -7.52 -1.16
C PRO A 21 3.44 -6.71 -2.44
N LEU A 22 4.70 -6.34 -2.67
CA LEU A 22 5.19 -5.61 -3.83
C LEU A 22 6.18 -6.48 -4.61
N SER A 23 6.26 -6.27 -5.92
CA SER A 23 7.23 -6.97 -6.76
C SER A 23 8.68 -6.60 -6.39
N PRO A 24 9.66 -7.48 -6.63
CA PRO A 24 11.07 -7.20 -6.35
C PRO A 24 11.56 -5.90 -7.01
N GLU A 25 11.16 -5.63 -8.24
CA GLU A 25 11.55 -4.45 -9.01
C GLU A 25 11.07 -3.16 -8.36
N ILE A 26 9.84 -3.17 -7.82
CA ILE A 26 9.28 -2.02 -7.10
C ILE A 26 10.00 -1.80 -5.77
N ARG A 27 10.35 -2.88 -5.04
CA ARG A 27 11.11 -2.77 -3.79
C ARG A 27 12.51 -2.19 -4.03
N GLU A 28 13.21 -2.66 -5.05
CA GLU A 28 14.53 -2.11 -5.44
C GLU A 28 14.42 -0.62 -5.81
N ALA A 29 13.38 -0.22 -6.55
CA ALA A 29 13.16 1.18 -6.90
C ALA A 29 12.89 2.06 -5.66
N ILE A 30 12.09 1.56 -4.72
CA ILE A 30 11.81 2.24 -3.44
C ILE A 30 13.10 2.43 -2.64
N GLU A 31 13.92 1.38 -2.52
CA GLU A 31 15.21 1.45 -1.82
C GLU A 31 16.18 2.43 -2.49
N ALA A 32 16.28 2.40 -3.82
CA ALA A 32 17.13 3.30 -4.59
C ALA A 32 16.75 4.78 -4.44
N ILE A 33 15.46 5.07 -4.23
CA ILE A 33 14.94 6.42 -3.98
C ILE A 33 15.13 6.83 -2.50
N GLY A 34 15.47 5.89 -1.61
CA GLY A 34 15.71 6.12 -0.19
C GLY A 34 14.44 6.11 0.66
N TYR A 35 13.40 5.38 0.24
CA TYR A 35 12.19 5.21 1.03
C TYR A 35 12.33 4.01 1.97
N GLU A 36 12.37 4.29 3.27
CA GLU A 36 12.66 3.25 4.28
C GLU A 36 11.40 2.64 4.87
N THR A 37 10.46 3.48 5.31
CA THR A 37 9.27 3.06 6.05
C THR A 37 8.00 3.54 5.35
N PRO A 38 7.01 2.66 5.12
CA PRO A 38 5.73 3.07 4.57
C PRO A 38 4.99 3.98 5.55
N SER A 39 4.25 4.97 5.03
CA SER A 39 3.32 5.74 5.86
C SER A 39 2.15 4.85 6.34
N PRO A 40 1.40 5.23 7.40
CA PRO A 40 0.30 4.42 7.90
C PRO A 40 -0.74 4.04 6.83
N ILE A 41 -1.12 5.00 5.99
CA ILE A 41 -2.07 4.75 4.90
C ILE A 41 -1.49 3.82 3.82
N GLN A 42 -0.18 3.80 3.61
CA GLN A 42 0.47 2.88 2.67
C GLN A 42 0.52 1.45 3.25
N ALA A 43 0.95 1.33 4.50
CA ALA A 43 1.00 0.07 5.23
C ALA A 43 -0.37 -0.63 5.27
N GLU A 44 -1.44 0.14 5.48
CA GLU A 44 -2.81 -0.38 5.50
C GLU A 44 -3.36 -0.64 4.09
N ALA A 45 -3.17 0.26 3.12
CA ALA A 45 -3.82 0.16 1.81
C ALA A 45 -3.16 -0.86 0.88
N ILE A 46 -1.83 -0.96 0.89
CA ILE A 46 -1.07 -1.74 -0.10
C ILE A 46 -1.45 -3.23 -0.08
N PRO A 47 -1.61 -3.90 1.08
CA PRO A 47 -2.04 -5.30 1.10
C PRO A 47 -3.40 -5.52 0.44
N TYR A 48 -4.38 -4.66 0.70
CA TYR A 48 -5.71 -4.78 0.10
C TYR A 48 -5.69 -4.54 -1.41
N LEU A 49 -4.93 -3.55 -1.86
CA LEU A 49 -4.83 -3.21 -3.29
C LEU A 49 -4.04 -4.25 -4.07
N ALA A 50 -2.99 -4.84 -3.48
CA ALA A 50 -2.24 -5.94 -4.08
C ALA A 50 -3.07 -7.22 -4.23
N GLU A 51 -4.12 -7.39 -3.42
CA GLU A 51 -5.13 -8.45 -3.58
C GLU A 51 -6.18 -8.14 -4.67
N GLY A 52 -6.08 -6.98 -5.35
CA GLY A 52 -7.06 -6.54 -6.35
C GLY A 52 -8.41 -6.11 -5.76
N ARG A 53 -8.45 -5.73 -4.48
CA ARG A 53 -9.68 -5.33 -3.79
C ARG A 53 -9.94 -3.83 -3.93
N ASP A 54 -11.22 -3.49 -4.01
CA ASP A 54 -11.65 -2.10 -3.93
C ASP A 54 -11.40 -1.53 -2.52
N LEU A 55 -10.93 -0.28 -2.47
CA LEU A 55 -10.58 0.41 -1.23
C LEU A 55 -11.08 1.86 -1.25
N LEU A 56 -11.75 2.28 -0.16
CA LEU A 56 -12.04 3.68 0.11
C LEU A 56 -11.12 4.19 1.22
N GLY A 57 -10.06 4.92 0.82
CA GLY A 57 -9.10 5.53 1.75
C GLY A 57 -9.37 7.02 1.97
N VAL A 58 -9.62 7.43 3.22
CA VAL A 58 -9.75 8.85 3.60
C VAL A 58 -8.50 9.27 4.37
N ALA A 59 -7.71 10.18 3.81
CA ALA A 59 -6.58 10.78 4.51
C ALA A 59 -6.29 12.19 3.98
N GLN A 60 -5.57 13.02 4.74
CA GLN A 60 -5.16 14.37 4.32
C GLN A 60 -4.09 14.34 3.21
N THR A 61 -3.98 15.39 2.40
CA THR A 61 -2.85 15.56 1.45
C THR A 61 -1.49 15.46 2.17
N GLY A 62 -0.50 14.86 1.51
CA GLY A 62 0.83 14.65 2.10
C GLY A 62 0.99 13.37 2.92
N THR A 63 -0.06 12.57 3.12
CA THR A 63 0.03 11.29 3.86
C THR A 63 0.54 10.11 3.05
N GLY A 64 0.86 10.29 1.77
CA GLY A 64 1.40 9.21 0.92
C GLY A 64 0.36 8.36 0.16
N LYS A 65 -0.92 8.77 0.12
CA LYS A 65 -2.00 8.08 -0.64
C LYS A 65 -1.67 7.78 -2.10
N THR A 66 -0.97 8.70 -2.79
CA THR A 66 -0.61 8.50 -4.20
C THR A 66 0.27 7.27 -4.38
N ALA A 67 1.30 7.09 -3.54
CA ALA A 67 2.14 5.91 -3.58
C ALA A 67 1.41 4.67 -3.04
N ALA A 68 0.53 4.84 -2.05
CA ALA A 68 -0.30 3.74 -1.53
C ALA A 68 -1.14 3.07 -2.65
N PHE A 69 -1.60 3.87 -3.61
CA PHE A 69 -2.33 3.39 -4.79
C PHE A 69 -1.41 2.96 -5.94
N ALA A 70 -0.40 3.76 -6.27
CA ALA A 70 0.43 3.52 -7.46
C ALA A 70 1.36 2.32 -7.34
N LEU A 71 1.96 2.08 -6.17
CA LEU A 71 2.92 0.99 -5.96
C LEU A 71 2.33 -0.40 -6.24
N PRO A 72 1.17 -0.80 -5.66
CA PRO A 72 0.59 -2.11 -5.94
C PRO A 72 0.17 -2.26 -7.40
N LEU A 73 -0.34 -1.19 -8.04
CA LEU A 73 -0.65 -1.22 -9.47
C LEU A 73 0.58 -1.46 -10.32
N LEU A 74 1.67 -0.71 -10.07
CA LEU A 74 2.92 -0.88 -10.80
C LEU A 74 3.53 -2.28 -10.58
N SER A 75 3.34 -2.88 -9.40
CA SER A 75 3.77 -4.25 -9.12
C SER A 75 3.02 -5.31 -9.94
N ASP A 76 1.78 -5.05 -10.35
CA ASP A 76 0.95 -6.00 -11.10
C ASP A 76 1.03 -5.82 -12.63
N LEU A 77 1.59 -4.71 -13.12
CA LEU A 77 1.68 -4.42 -14.55
C LEU A 77 2.62 -5.39 -15.30
N ASP A 78 2.07 -6.20 -16.21
CA ASP A 78 2.87 -6.92 -17.21
C ASP A 78 3.29 -5.97 -18.35
N THR A 79 4.54 -5.55 -18.33
CA THR A 79 5.14 -4.66 -19.34
C THR A 79 5.22 -5.27 -20.74
N ARG A 80 4.98 -6.57 -20.90
CA ARG A 80 4.97 -7.27 -22.20
C ARG A 80 3.56 -7.40 -22.77
N ALA A 81 2.52 -7.15 -21.98
CA ALA A 81 1.15 -7.13 -22.45
C ALA A 81 0.96 -5.88 -23.33
N GLY A 82 1.06 -6.05 -24.66
CA GLY A 82 1.01 -4.96 -25.64
C GLY A 82 -0.38 -4.38 -25.90
N GLY A 83 -1.28 -4.37 -24.90
CA GLY A 83 -2.65 -3.89 -25.02
C GLY A 83 -3.05 -3.01 -23.83
N PRO A 84 -4.12 -2.20 -23.96
CA PRO A 84 -4.71 -1.52 -22.82
C PRO A 84 -5.16 -2.55 -21.76
N GLN A 85 -4.93 -2.21 -20.49
CA GLN A 85 -5.41 -2.94 -19.32
C GLN A 85 -6.92 -2.71 -19.15
#